data_AF-A0AAN2K7G6-F1
#
_entry.id   AF-A0AAN2K7G6-F1
#
_cell.length_a   1.000
_cell.length_b   1.000
_cell.length_c   1.000
_cell.angle_alpha   90.00
_cell.angle_beta   90.00
_cell.angle_gamma   90.00
#
_symmetry.space_group_name_H-M   'P 1'
#
loop_
_entity.id
_entity.type
_entity.pdbx_description
1 polymer ?
#
loop_
_entity_poly.entity_id
_entity_poly.type
_entity_poly.pdbx_seq_one_letter_code
_entity_poly.pdbx_strand_id
1 'polypeptide(L)'
;MEPPLADVIAFVRDFAGCRREIIDENTWLEKDLGITGDDGVELLEEAEKVFGVSFSAEEGGFRKAFPLKENEYLFHSEGIDFFGIVYLCRRLRGIPAPVIRDLSVGQLHSVLVEALNKKERVTR
;
A
#
# COMPACT_ATOMS: atom_id res chain seq x y z
N MET A 1 -16.37 13.01 -4.67
CA MET A 1 -16.32 12.48 -6.05
C MET A 1 -15.24 11.42 -6.08
N GLU A 2 -15.58 10.20 -6.50
CA GLU A 2 -14.63 9.07 -6.53
C GLU A 2 -13.53 9.32 -7.58
N PRO A 3 -12.25 9.06 -7.27
CA PRO A 3 -11.18 9.21 -8.23
C PRO A 3 -11.34 8.15 -9.32
N PRO A 4 -11.30 8.52 -10.61
CA PRO A 4 -11.25 7.53 -11.66
C PRO A 4 -9.92 6.77 -11.59
N LEU A 5 -9.93 5.49 -11.98
CA LEU A 5 -8.73 4.65 -12.05
C LEU A 5 -7.61 5.32 -12.87
N ALA A 6 -7.97 6.07 -13.91
CA ALA A 6 -7.03 6.82 -14.73
C ALA A 6 -6.21 7.85 -13.93
N ASP A 7 -6.81 8.49 -12.92
CA ASP A 7 -6.11 9.47 -12.08
C ASP A 7 -5.14 8.77 -11.12
N VAL A 8 -5.51 7.59 -10.61
CA VAL A 8 -4.61 6.75 -9.80
C VAL A 8 -3.45 6.21 -10.64
N ILE A 9 -3.70 5.77 -11.88
CA ILE A 9 -2.65 5.35 -12.81
C ILE A 9 -1.72 6.53 -13.13
N ALA A 10 -2.27 7.72 -13.37
CA ALA A 10 -1.46 8.91 -13.64
C ALA A 10 -0.60 9.30 -12.43
N PHE A 11 -1.17 9.25 -11.22
CA PHE A 11 -0.43 9.47 -9.97
C PHE A 11 0.71 8.46 -9.80
N VAL A 12 0.44 7.16 -9.90
CA VAL A 12 1.47 6.11 -9.77
C VAL A 12 2.55 6.27 -10.84
N ARG A 13 2.16 6.64 -12.07
CA ARG A 13 3.11 6.90 -13.15
C ARG A 13 4.04 8.07 -12.84
N ASP A 14 3.49 9.16 -12.33
CA ASP A 14 4.26 10.36 -11.98
C ASP A 14 5.21 10.07 -10.83
N PHE A 15 4.71 9.39 -9.79
CA PHE A 15 5.50 8.96 -8.63
C PHE A 15 6.65 8.03 -9.03
N ALA A 16 6.38 7.00 -9.83
CA ALA A 16 7.41 6.04 -10.28
C ALA A 16 8.44 6.67 -11.24
N GLY A 17 8.16 7.86 -11.80
CA GLY A 17 8.98 8.45 -12.85
C GLY A 17 8.97 7.66 -14.18
N CYS A 18 8.11 6.66 -14.31
CA CYS A 18 8.07 5.76 -15.46
C CYS A 18 7.32 6.37 -16.64
N ARG A 19 8.05 6.86 -17.65
CA ARG A 19 7.42 7.50 -18.84
C ARG A 19 7.01 6.53 -19.94
N ARG A 20 7.49 5.28 -19.94
CA ARG A 20 7.33 4.34 -21.06
C ARG A 20 6.61 3.04 -20.71
N GLU A 21 6.43 2.74 -19.44
CA GLU A 21 5.80 1.51 -19.00
C GLU A 21 4.28 1.61 -19.10
N ILE A 22 3.67 0.52 -19.58
CA ILE A 22 2.22 0.37 -19.56
C ILE A 22 1.84 0.08 -18.11
N ILE A 23 1.19 1.05 -17.48
CA ILE A 23 0.64 0.92 -16.13
C ILE A 23 -0.88 0.77 -16.27
N ASP A 24 -1.41 -0.31 -15.72
CA ASP A 24 -2.83 -0.63 -15.66
C ASP A 24 -3.20 -1.12 -14.24
N GLU A 25 -4.46 -1.51 -14.03
CA GLU A 25 -4.98 -1.96 -12.73
C GLU A 25 -4.29 -3.22 -12.16
N ASN A 26 -3.68 -4.02 -13.03
CA ASN A 26 -3.01 -5.27 -12.68
C ASN A 26 -1.50 -5.08 -12.46
N THR A 27 -0.97 -3.89 -12.73
CA THR A 27 0.42 -3.54 -12.43
C THR A 27 0.64 -3.56 -10.92
N TRP A 28 1.67 -4.29 -10.50
CA TRP A 28 2.09 -4.45 -9.12
C TRP A 28 3.13 -3.39 -8.73
N LEU A 29 2.93 -2.72 -7.59
CA LEU A 29 3.82 -1.63 -7.15
C LEU A 29 5.23 -2.13 -6.89
N GLU A 30 5.40 -3.22 -6.16
CA GLU A 30 6.73 -3.73 -5.85
C GLU A 30 7.30 -4.55 -7.00
N LYS A 31 6.53 -5.53 -7.50
CA LYS A 31 7.04 -6.47 -8.51
C LYS A 31 7.29 -5.83 -9.88
N ASP A 32 6.42 -4.92 -10.33
CA ASP A 32 6.52 -4.35 -11.67
C ASP A 32 7.17 -2.96 -11.68
N LEU A 33 6.93 -2.14 -10.64
CA LEU A 33 7.47 -0.77 -10.57
C LEU A 33 8.67 -0.62 -9.64
N GLY A 34 9.00 -1.65 -8.85
CA GLY A 34 10.10 -1.61 -7.91
C GLY A 34 9.86 -0.70 -6.69
N ILE A 35 8.62 -0.27 -6.47
CA ILE A 35 8.24 0.59 -5.35
C ILE A 35 8.10 -0.29 -4.09
N THR A 36 9.09 -0.22 -3.21
CA THR A 36 9.15 -1.05 -1.99
C THR A 36 9.67 -0.24 -0.80
N GLY A 37 9.70 -0.82 0.39
CA GLY A 37 10.21 -0.19 1.60
C GLY A 37 9.70 1.23 1.83
N ASP A 38 10.65 2.16 1.95
CA ASP A 38 10.38 3.57 2.24
C ASP A 38 9.68 4.26 1.05
N ASP A 39 10.01 3.90 -0.19
CA ASP A 39 9.35 4.42 -1.40
C ASP A 39 7.85 4.04 -1.42
N GLY A 40 7.53 2.82 -0.97
CA GLY A 40 6.15 2.37 -0.83
C GLY A 40 5.39 3.14 0.25
N VAL A 41 6.05 3.50 1.35
CA VAL A 41 5.46 4.35 2.39
C VAL A 41 5.22 5.76 1.87
N GLU A 42 6.21 6.34 1.20
CA GLU A 42 6.11 7.69 0.60
C GLU A 42 4.98 7.76 -0.43
N LEU A 43 4.81 6.72 -1.27
CA LEU A 43 3.70 6.64 -2.22
C LEU A 43 2.34 6.72 -1.52
N LEU A 44 2.17 6.01 -0.40
CA LEU A 44 0.91 6.01 0.34
C LEU A 44 0.65 7.35 1.03
N GLU A 45 1.67 7.98 1.61
CA GLU A 45 1.54 9.30 2.22
C GLU A 45 1.21 10.38 1.19
N GLU A 46 1.83 10.35 0.02
CA GLU A 46 1.51 11.25 -1.08
C GLU A 46 0.09 10.99 -1.63
N ALA A 47 -0.33 9.73 -1.71
CA ALA A 47 -1.70 9.38 -2.09
C ALA A 47 -2.73 9.96 -1.09
N GLU A 48 -2.46 9.89 0.23
CA GLU A 48 -3.30 10.54 1.24
C GLU A 48 -3.46 12.04 1.00
N LYS A 49 -2.36 12.73 0.69
CA LYS A 49 -2.35 14.18 0.42
C LYS A 49 -3.09 14.53 -0.87
N VAL A 50 -2.78 13.82 -1.96
CA VAL A 50 -3.33 14.09 -3.30
C VAL A 50 -4.83 13.81 -3.36
N PHE A 51 -5.26 12.68 -2.81
CA PHE A 51 -6.68 12.28 -2.83
C PHE A 51 -7.45 12.76 -1.60
N GLY A 52 -6.77 13.40 -0.63
CA GLY A 52 -7.39 13.93 0.58
C GLY A 52 -8.01 12.85 1.46
N VAL A 53 -7.39 11.67 1.52
CA VAL A 53 -7.83 10.54 2.36
C VAL A 53 -6.88 10.34 3.55
N SER A 54 -7.28 9.49 4.48
CA SER A 54 -6.37 8.95 5.50
C SER A 54 -6.66 7.48 5.69
N PHE A 55 -5.68 6.64 5.35
CA PHE A 55 -5.70 5.20 5.56
C PHE A 55 -5.50 4.84 7.05
N SER A 56 -4.86 5.73 7.81
CA SER A 56 -4.54 5.52 9.23
C SER A 56 -5.62 6.01 10.20
N ALA A 57 -6.45 6.98 9.80
CA ALA A 57 -7.54 7.51 10.63
C ALA A 57 -8.77 6.59 10.75
N GLU A 58 -8.79 5.44 10.06
CA GLU A 58 -9.89 4.48 10.14
C GLU A 58 -10.00 3.81 11.53
N GLU A 59 -11.23 3.53 11.96
CA GLU A 59 -11.52 2.75 13.17
C GLU A 59 -11.09 1.28 12.97
N GLY A 60 -9.83 0.98 13.30
CA GLY A 60 -9.14 -0.29 13.02
C GLY A 60 -7.86 -0.15 12.20
N GLY A 61 -7.52 1.07 11.82
CA GLY A 61 -6.23 1.48 11.27
C GLY A 61 -5.90 0.91 9.90
N PHE A 62 -4.65 1.14 9.49
CA PHE A 62 -4.06 0.77 8.20
C PHE A 62 -4.34 -0.67 7.75
N ARG A 63 -4.41 -1.63 8.69
CA ARG A 63 -4.68 -3.04 8.36
C ARG A 63 -6.09 -3.29 7.83
N LYS A 64 -7.08 -2.50 8.27
CA LYS A 64 -8.45 -2.60 7.73
C LYS A 64 -8.55 -1.99 6.35
N ALA A 65 -7.83 -0.89 6.10
CA ALA A 65 -7.78 -0.25 4.79
C ALA A 65 -7.22 -1.21 3.72
N PHE A 66 -6.19 -1.99 4.05
CA PHE A 66 -5.51 -2.89 3.10
C PHE A 66 -5.81 -4.40 3.29
N PRO A 67 -7.03 -4.74 3.74
CA PRO A 67 -7.40 -6.00 4.43
C PRO A 67 -6.24 -6.97 4.72
N LEU A 68 -5.29 -6.54 5.56
CA LEU A 68 -4.07 -7.29 5.91
C LEU A 68 -4.30 -8.14 7.16
N LYS A 69 -3.75 -9.36 7.16
CA LYS A 69 -3.59 -10.14 8.41
C LYS A 69 -2.47 -9.57 9.28
N GLU A 70 -2.36 -10.02 10.53
CA GLU A 70 -1.36 -9.51 11.48
C GLU A 70 0.09 -9.64 11.01
N ASN A 71 0.39 -10.70 10.26
CA ASN A 71 1.70 -10.99 9.69
C ASN A 71 1.83 -10.60 8.21
N GLU A 72 0.84 -9.93 7.63
CA GLU A 72 0.87 -9.46 6.24
C GLU A 72 1.30 -7.99 6.18
N TYR A 73 2.13 -7.68 5.19
CA TYR A 73 2.71 -6.35 4.97
C TYR A 73 2.66 -6.04 3.47
N LEU A 74 2.53 -4.76 3.09
CA LEU A 74 2.39 -4.37 1.68
C LEU A 74 3.70 -4.41 0.88
N PHE A 75 4.79 -4.00 1.53
CA PHE A 75 6.10 -3.85 0.89
C PHE A 75 7.15 -4.65 1.65
N HIS A 76 8.19 -5.12 0.95
CA HIS A 76 9.38 -5.61 1.63
C HIS A 76 10.03 -4.46 2.42
N SER A 77 10.54 -4.76 3.60
CA SER A 77 11.36 -3.82 4.36
C SER A 77 12.70 -3.66 3.64
N GLU A 78 13.10 -2.42 3.35
CA GLU A 78 14.48 -2.13 2.98
C GLU A 78 15.40 -2.31 4.19
N GLY A 79 16.56 -2.95 3.98
CA GLY A 79 17.55 -3.20 5.03
C GLY A 79 18.16 -4.59 4.99
N ILE A 80 19.49 -4.66 5.07
CA ILE A 80 20.26 -5.90 5.13
C ILE A 80 20.02 -6.56 6.50
N ASP A 81 19.11 -7.54 6.50
CA ASP A 81 19.29 -8.83 7.17
C ASP A 81 19.65 -8.82 8.68
N PHE A 82 18.85 -8.13 9.50
CA PHE A 82 18.59 -8.61 10.88
C PHE A 82 17.57 -9.77 10.89
N PHE A 83 17.09 -10.19 9.72
CA PHE A 83 16.04 -11.20 9.56
C PHE A 83 16.50 -12.57 10.03
N GLY A 84 17.74 -13.02 9.81
CA GLY A 84 18.17 -14.37 10.25
C GLY A 84 17.99 -14.63 11.76
N ILE A 85 18.47 -13.71 12.62
CA ILE A 85 18.40 -13.87 14.09
C ILE A 85 16.99 -13.52 14.62
N VAL A 86 16.34 -12.51 14.05
CA VAL A 86 14.97 -12.12 14.42
C VAL A 86 13.96 -13.20 14.00
N TYR A 87 14.13 -13.82 12.82
CA TYR A 87 13.32 -14.92 12.33
C TYR A 87 13.50 -16.17 13.19
N LEU A 88 14.73 -16.50 13.59
CA LEU A 88 14.98 -17.61 14.51
C LEU A 88 14.31 -17.36 15.87
N CYS A 89 14.43 -16.16 16.43
CA CYS A 89 13.74 -15.78 17.67
C CYS A 89 12.21 -15.79 17.54
N ARG A 90 11.67 -15.31 16.41
CA ARG A 90 10.23 -15.34 16.11
C ARG A 90 9.70 -16.76 15.99
N ARG A 91 10.42 -17.63 15.27
CA ARG A 91 10.09 -19.04 15.13
C ARG A 91 10.10 -19.76 16.48
N LEU A 92 11.10 -19.50 17.33
CA LEU A 92 11.16 -20.05 18.69
C LEU A 92 10.01 -19.56 19.59
N ARG A 93 9.45 -18.39 19.30
CA ARG A 93 8.29 -17.80 20.01
C ARG A 93 6.94 -18.13 19.38
N GLY A 94 6.90 -18.95 18.32
CA GLY A 94 5.66 -19.29 17.59
C GLY A 94 5.04 -18.12 16.81
N ILE A 95 5.80 -17.06 16.55
CA ILE A 95 5.31 -15.89 15.80
C ILE A 95 5.36 -16.25 14.30
N PRO A 96 4.24 -16.13 13.56
CA PRO A 96 4.21 -16.45 12.12
C PRO A 96 5.17 -15.57 11.32
N ALA A 97 5.70 -16.13 10.24
CA ALA A 97 6.60 -15.42 9.35
C ALA A 97 5.87 -14.23 8.70
N PRO A 98 6.56 -13.10 8.49
CA PRO A 98 6.01 -11.99 7.71
C PRO A 98 5.74 -12.47 6.28
N VAL A 99 4.57 -12.13 5.75
CA VAL A 99 4.16 -12.39 4.37
C VAL A 99 4.01 -11.06 3.68
N ILE A 100 4.74 -10.85 2.59
CA ILE A 100 4.54 -9.65 1.77
C ILE A 100 3.40 -9.91 0.81
N ARG A 101 2.45 -8.98 0.80
CA ARG A 101 1.30 -8.93 -0.08
C ARG A 101 1.42 -7.65 -0.89
N ASP A 102 2.08 -7.81 -2.04
CA ASP A 102 2.22 -6.74 -3.02
C ASP A 102 0.85 -6.11 -3.34
N LEU A 103 0.89 -4.82 -3.66
CA LEU A 103 -0.29 -4.00 -3.91
C LEU A 103 -0.37 -3.72 -5.41
N SER A 104 -1.51 -4.03 -6.04
CA SER A 104 -1.74 -3.60 -7.41
C SER A 104 -2.32 -2.18 -7.47
N VAL A 105 -2.17 -1.51 -8.61
CA VAL A 105 -2.76 -0.18 -8.83
C VAL A 105 -4.30 -0.21 -8.68
N GLY A 106 -4.96 -1.27 -9.16
CA GLY A 106 -6.40 -1.46 -8.98
C GLY A 106 -6.82 -1.66 -7.51
N GLN A 107 -5.97 -2.34 -6.72
CA GLN A 107 -6.20 -2.47 -5.28
C GLN A 107 -6.04 -1.13 -4.57
N LEU A 108 -5.01 -0.36 -4.90
CA LEU A 108 -4.83 1.01 -4.39
C LEU A 108 -6.04 1.88 -4.72
N HIS A 109 -6.52 1.84 -5.97
CA HIS A 109 -7.72 2.57 -6.40
C HIS A 109 -8.96 2.17 -5.59
N SER A 110 -9.16 0.88 -5.36
CA SER A 110 -10.30 0.38 -4.56
C SER A 110 -10.27 0.92 -3.13
N VAL A 111 -9.09 0.91 -2.49
CA VAL A 111 -8.92 1.42 -1.12
C VAL A 111 -9.13 2.93 -1.06
N LEU A 112 -8.65 3.68 -2.06
CA LEU A 112 -8.88 5.12 -2.17
C LEU A 112 -10.37 5.47 -2.28
N VAL A 113 -11.11 4.76 -3.14
CA VAL A 113 -12.55 4.94 -3.31
C VAL A 113 -13.30 4.61 -2.02
N GLU A 114 -12.94 3.52 -1.36
CA GLU A 114 -13.56 3.13 -0.08
C GLU A 114 -13.31 4.18 1.01
N ALA A 115 -12.08 4.67 1.14
CA ALA A 115 -11.70 5.69 2.12
C ALA A 115 -12.47 7.00 1.88
N LEU A 116 -12.62 7.43 0.62
CA LEU A 116 -13.39 8.63 0.27
C LEU A 116 -14.88 8.49 0.57
N ASN A 117 -15.48 7.35 0.17
CA ASN A 117 -16.90 7.09 0.42
C ASN A 117 -17.22 7.06 1.91
N LYS A 118 -16.31 6.54 2.74
CA LYS A 118 -16.47 6.57 4.21
C LYS A 118 -16.32 7.98 4.77
N LYS A 119 -15.34 8.76 4.31
CA LYS A 119 -15.17 10.17 4.71
C LYS A 119 -16.44 10.98 4.41
N GLU A 120 -17.01 10.83 3.21
CA GLU A 120 -18.26 11.51 2.83
C GLU A 120 -19.45 11.12 3.73
N ARG A 121 -19.51 9.88 4.22
CA ARG A 121 -20.54 9.42 5.17
C ARG A 121 -20.36 9.96 6.59
N VAL A 122 -19.12 10.10 7.06
CA VAL A 122 -18.82 10.63 8.40
C VAL A 122 -19.09 12.13 8.49
N THR A 123 -18.98 12.84 7.37
CA THR A 123 -19.15 14.31 7.32
C THR A 123 -20.61 14.74 7.08
N ARG A 124 -21.55 13.79 6.97
CA ARG A 124 -22.96 14.01 6.67
C ARG A 124 -23.85 13.78 7.88
#